data_AF-A0AAU0H1Q0-F1
#
_entry.id   AF-A0AAU0H1Q0-F1
#
_cell.length_a   1.000
_cell.length_b   1.000
_cell.length_c   1.000
_cell.angle_alpha   90.00
_cell.angle_beta   90.00
_cell.angle_gamma   90.00
#
_symmetry.space_group_name_H-M   'P 1'
#
loop_
_entity.id
_entity.type
_entity.pdbx_description
1 polymer ?
#
loop_
_entity_poly.entity_id
_entity_poly.type
_entity_poly.pdbx_seq_one_letter_code
_entity_poly.pdbx_strand_id
1 'polypeptide(L)'
;MATRNACKNYRRTCIYALTGLLFSAVSYVVAQQKNIFTPAVYSRVEALFGKNASSDVAKWRQLVTNSQNEDIDEKLYQVNRFFNRFEFVDDLKHWRQPDYWATPIEFIATGAGDCEDYSIAKYFSLIELGIPESQLRLMYVTALELNQPHMVLAYYPSPTSIPLVLDNINRRILPANKRRDLAPVYSFNGEGLWAAKSMGTGRKLRGSGPMKMWDDMIDRLNSVMLGDTQEQ
;
A
#
# COMPACT_ATOMS: atom_id res chain seq x y z
N MET A 1 87.75 10.34 44.78
CA MET A 1 87.07 11.26 43.83
C MET A 1 85.66 10.73 43.61
N ALA A 2 84.64 11.53 43.92
CA ALA A 2 83.21 11.45 43.51
C ALA A 2 82.48 10.08 43.67
N THR A 3 81.75 9.82 44.77
CA THR A 3 80.34 10.16 45.09
C THR A 3 79.25 9.24 44.48
N ARG A 4 78.50 8.60 45.40
CA ARG A 4 77.01 8.50 45.48
C ARG A 4 76.31 7.66 44.37
N ASN A 5 75.22 6.92 44.58
CA ASN A 5 74.29 6.75 45.69
C ASN A 5 73.43 5.49 45.43
N ALA A 6 72.94 4.88 46.50
CA ALA A 6 71.92 3.84 46.51
C ALA A 6 70.53 4.33 46.04
N CYS A 7 69.66 3.42 45.59
CA CYS A 7 68.26 3.41 46.03
C CYS A 7 67.56 2.06 45.77
N LYS A 8 66.91 1.55 46.81
CA LYS A 8 65.96 0.42 46.84
C LYS A 8 64.55 0.90 46.44
N ASN A 9 63.63 -0.08 46.36
CA ASN A 9 62.17 -0.01 46.58
C ASN A 9 61.31 0.12 45.30
N TYR A 10 60.11 -0.44 45.16
CA TYR A 10 59.24 -1.35 45.93
C TYR A 10 57.91 -1.43 45.16
N ARG A 11 57.16 -2.54 45.30
CA ARG A 11 55.68 -2.64 45.14
C ARG A 11 55.06 -2.50 43.73
N ARG A 12 54.30 -3.51 43.27
CA ARG A 12 52.88 -3.78 43.60
C ARG A 12 52.25 -4.84 42.68
N THR A 13 51.70 -5.88 43.28
CA THR A 13 50.69 -6.78 42.71
C THR A 13 49.33 -6.07 42.70
N CYS A 14 48.55 -6.18 41.63
CA CYS A 14 47.12 -5.84 41.61
C CYS A 14 46.33 -6.99 40.96
N ILE A 15 45.18 -7.26 41.57
CA ILE A 15 44.25 -8.37 41.36
C ILE A 15 42.94 -7.81 40.76
N TYR A 16 42.15 -8.68 40.10
CA TYR A 16 40.72 -8.54 39.67
C TYR A 16 40.52 -7.74 38.35
N ALA A 17 39.57 -8.03 37.44
CA ALA A 17 38.33 -8.80 37.50
C ALA A 17 37.85 -9.20 36.07
N LEU A 18 36.87 -10.12 36.03
CA LEU A 18 35.99 -10.46 34.92
C LEU A 18 35.48 -9.27 34.07
N THR A 19 34.99 -9.60 32.86
CA THR A 19 34.06 -8.89 31.93
C THR A 19 34.71 -8.44 30.61
N GLY A 20 34.12 -8.60 29.42
CA GLY A 20 32.77 -9.02 29.09
C GLY A 20 32.69 -9.72 27.72
N LEU A 21 31.73 -10.65 27.68
CA LEU A 21 31.24 -11.33 26.50
C LEU A 21 30.46 -10.31 25.66
N LEU A 22 31.09 -9.67 24.68
CA LEU A 22 30.41 -8.82 23.69
C LEU A 22 29.75 -9.72 22.64
N PHE A 23 28.72 -10.47 23.05
CA PHE A 23 27.71 -10.92 22.10
C PHE A 23 26.83 -9.71 21.82
N SER A 24 27.04 -9.11 20.65
CA SER A 24 26.16 -8.09 20.09
C SER A 24 24.73 -8.62 20.07
N ALA A 25 23.91 -8.14 21.00
CA ALA A 25 22.46 -8.28 20.92
C ALA A 25 22.02 -7.56 19.65
N VAL A 26 21.81 -8.33 18.58
CA VAL A 26 21.05 -7.87 17.43
C VAL A 26 19.62 -7.71 17.95
N SER A 27 19.30 -6.50 18.39
CA SER A 27 17.93 -6.13 18.72
C SER A 27 17.14 -6.16 17.41
N TYR A 28 16.51 -7.29 17.11
CA TYR A 28 15.46 -7.36 16.11
C TYR A 28 14.30 -6.51 16.63
N VAL A 29 14.30 -5.24 16.26
CA VAL A 29 13.09 -4.42 16.34
C VAL A 29 12.17 -4.94 15.24
N VAL A 30 11.38 -5.98 15.56
CA VAL A 30 10.18 -6.26 14.80
C VAL A 30 9.27 -5.06 15.09
N ALA A 31 9.23 -4.11 14.16
CA ALA A 31 8.20 -3.09 14.19
C ALA A 31 6.86 -3.84 14.19
N GLN A 32 6.16 -3.86 15.32
CA GLN A 32 4.79 -4.36 15.34
C GLN A 32 3.99 -3.43 14.44
N GLN A 33 3.68 -3.89 13.23
CA GLN A 33 2.73 -3.23 12.36
C GLN A 33 1.42 -3.16 13.16
N LYS A 34 1.01 -1.95 13.53
CA LYS A 34 -0.23 -1.72 14.26
C LYS A 34 -1.35 -2.40 13.49
N ASN A 35 -2.04 -3.36 14.11
CA ASN A 35 -3.10 -4.08 13.41
C ASN A 35 -4.28 -3.12 13.15
N ILE A 36 -4.36 -2.58 11.94
CA ILE A 36 -5.39 -1.62 11.53
C ILE A 36 -6.76 -2.29 11.30
N PHE A 37 -6.79 -3.62 11.10
CA PHE A 37 -8.03 -4.40 10.98
C PHE A 37 -8.45 -4.96 12.34
N THR A 38 -9.06 -4.10 13.14
CA THR A 38 -9.56 -4.47 14.49
C THR A 38 -10.91 -5.18 14.42
N PRO A 39 -11.35 -5.90 15.48
CA PRO A 39 -12.70 -6.45 15.55
C PRO A 39 -13.80 -5.42 15.24
N ALA A 40 -13.61 -4.16 15.66
CA ALA A 40 -14.55 -3.09 15.37
C ALA A 40 -14.68 -2.77 13.87
N VAL A 41 -13.60 -2.88 13.09
CA VAL A 41 -13.66 -2.73 11.63
C VAL A 41 -14.54 -3.82 11.03
N TYR A 42 -14.33 -5.08 11.42
CA TYR A 42 -15.15 -6.20 10.92
C TYR A 42 -16.62 -6.06 11.31
N SER A 43 -16.92 -5.56 12.51
CA SER A 43 -18.29 -5.27 12.94
C SER A 43 -18.93 -4.15 12.12
N ARG A 44 -18.19 -3.08 11.79
CA ARG A 44 -18.68 -2.00 10.92
C ARG A 44 -18.95 -2.50 9.50
N VAL A 45 -18.05 -3.28 8.93
CA VAL A 45 -18.25 -3.90 7.60
C VAL A 45 -19.48 -4.80 7.61
N GLU A 46 -19.65 -5.62 8.65
CA GLU A 46 -20.84 -6.48 8.79
C GLU A 46 -22.13 -5.66 8.91
N ALA A 47 -22.12 -4.56 9.66
CA ALA A 47 -23.27 -3.69 9.79
C ALA A 47 -23.66 -2.98 8.48
N LEU A 48 -22.66 -2.57 7.69
CA LEU A 48 -22.88 -1.83 6.43
C LEU A 48 -23.21 -2.73 5.24
N PHE A 49 -22.53 -3.88 5.13
CA PHE A 49 -22.55 -4.72 3.94
C PHE A 49 -22.94 -6.18 4.21
N GLY A 50 -23.17 -6.54 5.47
CA GLY A 50 -23.54 -7.89 5.88
C GLY A 50 -22.36 -8.81 6.20
N LYS A 51 -22.68 -9.96 6.79
CA LYS A 51 -21.71 -10.91 7.33
C LYS A 51 -20.74 -11.48 6.29
N ASN A 52 -21.21 -11.72 5.06
CA ASN A 52 -20.37 -12.25 3.98
C ASN A 52 -19.27 -11.25 3.60
N ALA A 53 -19.61 -9.97 3.47
CA ALA A 53 -18.65 -8.91 3.20
C ALA A 53 -17.56 -8.82 4.28
N SER A 54 -17.94 -8.91 5.55
CA SER A 54 -16.97 -8.94 6.66
C SER A 54 -16.01 -10.15 6.55
N SER A 55 -16.53 -11.32 6.18
CA SER A 55 -15.70 -12.49 5.90
C SER A 55 -14.76 -12.29 4.71
N ASP A 56 -15.22 -11.65 3.63
CA ASP A 56 -14.39 -11.40 2.46
C ASP A 56 -13.29 -10.36 2.71
N VAL A 57 -13.57 -9.32 3.50
CA VAL A 57 -12.55 -8.39 4.00
C VAL A 57 -11.54 -9.11 4.91
N ALA A 58 -11.98 -10.08 5.72
CA ALA A 58 -11.05 -10.91 6.50
C ALA A 58 -10.14 -11.75 5.60
N LYS A 59 -10.64 -12.32 4.49
CA LYS A 59 -9.81 -13.02 3.49
C LYS A 59 -8.79 -12.09 2.84
N TRP A 60 -9.17 -10.85 2.56
CA TRP A 60 -8.22 -9.84 2.07
C TRP A 60 -7.13 -9.53 3.10
N ARG A 61 -7.48 -9.35 4.38
CA ARG A 61 -6.47 -9.20 5.44
C ARG A 61 -5.55 -10.42 5.53
N GLN A 62 -6.09 -11.62 5.37
CA GLN A 62 -5.30 -12.85 5.37
C GLN A 62 -4.32 -12.89 4.20
N LEU A 63 -4.74 -12.52 2.98
CA LEU A 63 -3.85 -12.38 1.82
C LEU A 63 -2.66 -11.48 2.16
N VAL A 64 -2.94 -10.27 2.65
CA VAL A 64 -1.91 -9.29 3.02
C VAL A 64 -0.98 -9.86 4.08
N THR A 65 -1.52 -10.50 5.12
CA THR A 65 -0.73 -11.06 6.22
C THR A 65 0.19 -12.18 5.74
N ASN A 66 -0.33 -13.09 4.91
CA ASN A 66 0.43 -14.23 4.40
C ASN A 66 1.54 -13.80 3.43
N SER A 67 1.32 -12.71 2.69
CA SER A 67 2.25 -12.24 1.64
C SER A 67 3.34 -11.29 2.16
N GLN A 68 3.36 -10.93 3.45
CA GLN A 68 4.29 -9.93 4.00
C GLN A 68 5.77 -10.25 3.72
N ASN A 69 6.14 -11.53 3.84
CA ASN A 69 7.52 -12.01 3.71
C ASN A 69 7.85 -12.58 2.31
N GLU A 70 6.92 -12.48 1.37
CA GLU A 70 7.15 -12.91 0.00
C GLU A 70 8.05 -11.91 -0.76
N ASP A 71 8.65 -12.39 -1.85
CA ASP A 71 9.35 -11.50 -2.77
C ASP A 71 8.38 -10.56 -3.50
N ILE A 72 8.94 -9.54 -4.15
CA ILE A 72 8.13 -8.51 -4.82
C ILE A 72 7.26 -9.13 -5.92
N ASP A 73 7.80 -10.05 -6.72
CA ASP A 73 7.07 -10.63 -7.85
C ASP A 73 5.86 -11.43 -7.37
N GLU A 74 6.02 -12.20 -6.29
CA GLU A 74 4.95 -12.98 -5.67
C GLU A 74 3.91 -12.05 -5.00
N LYS A 75 4.33 -10.99 -4.30
CA LYS A 75 3.42 -9.96 -3.77
C LYS A 75 2.54 -9.36 -4.87
N LEU A 76 3.14 -8.95 -5.98
CA LEU A 76 2.42 -8.40 -7.13
C LEU A 76 1.45 -9.43 -7.71
N TYR A 77 1.90 -10.67 -7.88
CA TYR A 77 1.10 -11.77 -8.41
C TYR A 77 -0.11 -12.09 -7.53
N GLN A 78 0.09 -12.29 -6.22
CA GLN A 78 -0.97 -12.63 -5.27
C GLN A 78 -2.03 -11.53 -5.18
N VAL A 79 -1.61 -10.27 -5.10
CA VAL A 79 -2.54 -9.13 -5.09
C VAL A 79 -3.31 -9.04 -6.41
N ASN A 80 -2.63 -9.10 -7.56
CA ASN A 80 -3.29 -9.01 -8.86
C ASN A 80 -4.29 -10.15 -9.06
N ARG A 81 -3.91 -11.38 -8.70
CA ARG A 81 -4.75 -12.57 -8.79
C ARG A 81 -5.96 -12.49 -7.87
N PHE A 82 -5.78 -12.01 -6.63
CA PHE A 82 -6.87 -11.88 -5.68
C PHE A 82 -7.97 -10.95 -6.19
N PHE A 83 -7.63 -9.75 -6.67
CA PHE A 83 -8.65 -8.80 -7.12
C PHE A 83 -9.23 -9.16 -8.49
N ASN A 84 -8.47 -9.82 -9.36
CA ASN A 84 -8.97 -10.23 -10.67
C ASN A 84 -9.99 -11.38 -10.65
N ARG A 85 -10.45 -11.80 -9.46
CA ARG A 85 -11.56 -12.77 -9.28
C ARG A 85 -12.93 -12.12 -9.16
N PHE A 86 -12.99 -10.83 -8.84
CA PHE A 86 -14.24 -10.09 -8.68
C PHE A 86 -14.90 -9.85 -10.05
N GLU A 87 -16.16 -9.43 -10.04
CA GLU A 87 -16.90 -9.11 -11.27
C GLU A 87 -16.54 -7.70 -11.75
N PHE A 88 -16.48 -7.51 -13.07
CA PHE A 88 -16.38 -6.17 -13.65
C PHE A 88 -17.79 -5.62 -13.87
N VAL A 89 -18.13 -4.49 -13.27
CA VAL A 89 -19.44 -3.84 -13.40
C VAL A 89 -19.23 -2.32 -13.41
N ASP A 90 -19.68 -1.65 -14.48
CA ASP A 90 -19.59 -0.18 -14.58
C ASP A 90 -20.36 0.53 -13.46
N ASP A 91 -19.84 1.67 -13.02
CA ASP A 91 -20.40 2.46 -11.92
C ASP A 91 -21.85 2.87 -12.09
N LEU A 92 -22.25 3.20 -13.32
CA LEU A 92 -23.64 3.60 -13.57
C LEU A 92 -24.62 2.47 -13.25
N LYS A 93 -24.20 1.21 -13.47
CA LYS A 93 -24.98 0.03 -13.14
C LYS A 93 -24.85 -0.31 -11.66
N HIS A 94 -23.64 -0.22 -11.10
CA HIS A 94 -23.34 -0.64 -9.74
C HIS A 94 -23.75 0.40 -8.69
N TRP A 95 -23.23 1.62 -8.78
CA TRP A 95 -23.38 2.71 -7.82
C TRP A 95 -24.44 3.73 -8.21
N ARG A 96 -25.04 3.62 -9.40
CA ARG A 96 -25.99 4.60 -9.97
C ARG A 96 -25.38 6.00 -10.13
N GLN A 97 -24.06 6.05 -10.26
CA GLN A 97 -23.28 7.27 -10.45
C GLN A 97 -22.44 7.13 -11.72
N PRO A 98 -22.16 8.22 -12.45
CA PRO A 98 -21.35 8.13 -13.65
C PRO A 98 -19.90 7.70 -13.40
N ASP A 99 -19.36 8.01 -12.23
CA ASP A 99 -17.97 7.78 -11.82
C ASP A 99 -17.94 7.80 -10.28
N TYR A 100 -17.55 6.69 -9.66
CA TYR A 100 -17.54 6.42 -8.22
C TYR A 100 -16.35 5.53 -7.85
N TRP A 101 -15.29 6.14 -7.34
CA TRP A 101 -14.13 5.39 -6.88
C TRP A 101 -14.43 4.67 -5.57
N ALA A 102 -14.67 3.36 -5.63
CA ALA A 102 -14.94 2.55 -4.46
C ALA A 102 -13.68 2.40 -3.60
N THR A 103 -13.88 2.38 -2.29
CA THR A 103 -12.84 1.96 -1.34
C THR A 103 -12.52 0.47 -1.55
N PRO A 104 -11.32 0.00 -1.17
CA PRO A 104 -11.02 -1.43 -1.22
C PRO A 104 -12.04 -2.29 -0.46
N ILE A 105 -12.60 -1.77 0.65
CA ILE A 105 -13.64 -2.44 1.42
C ILE A 105 -14.95 -2.51 0.64
N GLU A 106 -15.43 -1.40 0.07
CA GLU A 106 -16.64 -1.38 -0.76
C GLU A 106 -16.53 -2.36 -1.93
N PHE A 107 -15.41 -2.31 -2.67
CA PHE A 107 -15.16 -3.19 -3.81
C PHE A 107 -15.20 -4.68 -3.43
N ILE A 108 -14.56 -5.05 -2.32
CA ILE A 108 -14.60 -6.44 -1.81
C ILE A 108 -15.99 -6.81 -1.31
N ALA A 109 -16.66 -5.89 -0.61
CA ALA A 109 -17.93 -6.14 0.06
C ALA A 109 -19.09 -6.36 -0.93
N THR A 110 -19.09 -5.63 -2.04
CA THR A 110 -20.10 -5.80 -3.10
C THR A 110 -19.70 -6.85 -4.14
N GLY A 111 -18.42 -7.23 -4.17
CA GLY A 111 -17.89 -8.27 -5.04
C GLY A 111 -17.74 -7.86 -6.51
N ALA A 112 -17.90 -6.57 -6.81
CA ALA A 112 -17.92 -6.01 -8.15
C ALA A 112 -17.40 -4.57 -8.15
N GLY A 113 -16.84 -4.13 -9.27
CA GLY A 113 -16.32 -2.78 -9.49
C GLY A 113 -15.82 -2.61 -10.92
N ASP A 114 -15.35 -1.43 -11.28
CA ASP A 114 -14.81 -1.15 -12.62
C ASP A 114 -13.28 -0.97 -12.60
N CYS A 115 -12.67 -0.33 -13.60
CA CYS A 115 -11.22 -0.42 -13.80
C CYS A 115 -10.40 0.26 -12.68
N GLU A 116 -10.93 1.34 -12.12
CA GLU A 116 -10.30 2.09 -11.04
C GLU A 116 -10.33 1.33 -9.74
N ASP A 117 -11.46 0.70 -9.41
CA ASP A 117 -11.67 -0.03 -8.16
C ASP A 117 -10.64 -1.14 -8.00
N TYR A 118 -10.37 -1.86 -9.10
CA TYR A 118 -9.34 -2.89 -9.14
C TYR A 118 -7.96 -2.30 -8.91
N SER A 119 -7.64 -1.18 -9.57
CA SER A 119 -6.32 -0.55 -9.50
C SER A 119 -6.06 0.05 -8.11
N ILE A 120 -7.06 0.69 -7.52
CA ILE A 120 -7.05 1.28 -6.18
C ILE A 120 -6.90 0.19 -5.12
N ALA A 121 -7.67 -0.89 -5.20
CA ALA A 121 -7.58 -1.97 -4.21
C ALA A 121 -6.24 -2.71 -4.26
N LYS A 122 -5.70 -2.92 -5.47
CA LYS A 122 -4.33 -3.43 -5.65
C LYS A 122 -3.29 -2.48 -5.07
N TYR A 123 -3.45 -1.17 -5.31
CA TYR A 123 -2.56 -0.13 -4.80
C TYR A 123 -2.46 -0.15 -3.27
N PHE A 124 -3.58 -0.04 -2.56
CA PHE A 124 -3.58 -0.06 -1.09
C PHE A 124 -3.05 -1.38 -0.51
N SER A 125 -3.33 -2.50 -1.17
CA SER A 125 -2.81 -3.80 -0.74
C SER A 125 -1.30 -3.88 -0.83
N LEU A 126 -0.70 -3.35 -1.90
CA LEU A 126 0.75 -3.35 -2.08
C LEU A 126 1.47 -2.35 -1.17
N ILE A 127 0.85 -1.21 -0.87
CA ILE A 127 1.33 -0.28 0.16
C ILE A 127 1.39 -0.97 1.53
N GLU A 128 0.33 -1.69 1.91
CA GLU A 128 0.27 -2.42 3.19
C GLU A 128 1.26 -3.61 3.24
N LEU A 129 1.66 -4.14 2.08
CA LEU A 129 2.74 -5.13 1.92
C LEU A 129 4.15 -4.51 1.93
N GLY A 130 4.25 -3.21 2.20
CA GLY A 130 5.50 -2.47 2.37
C GLY A 130 6.15 -2.02 1.06
N ILE A 131 5.45 -2.09 -0.08
CA ILE A 131 5.96 -1.52 -1.33
C ILE A 131 5.92 0.02 -1.20
N PRO A 132 7.04 0.73 -1.45
CA PRO A 132 7.04 2.19 -1.36
C PRO A 132 6.04 2.81 -2.34
N GLU A 133 5.33 3.83 -1.88
CA GLU A 133 4.36 4.58 -2.68
C GLU A 133 4.97 5.21 -3.94
N SER A 134 6.24 5.60 -3.88
CA SER A 134 7.01 6.10 -5.03
C SER A 134 7.23 5.05 -6.14
N GLN A 135 7.05 3.77 -5.85
CA GLN A 135 7.13 2.67 -6.82
C GLN A 135 5.76 2.31 -7.43
N LEU A 136 4.67 2.90 -6.96
CA LEU A 136 3.31 2.58 -7.41
C LEU A 136 2.65 3.80 -8.04
N ARG A 137 2.08 3.64 -9.23
CA ARG A 137 1.32 4.70 -9.90
C ARG A 137 0.03 4.16 -10.47
N LEU A 138 -1.09 4.80 -10.13
CA LEU A 138 -2.35 4.64 -10.83
C LEU A 138 -2.20 5.36 -12.19
N MET A 139 -2.41 4.62 -13.27
CA MET A 139 -2.17 5.10 -14.62
C MET A 139 -3.47 5.06 -15.43
N TYR A 140 -3.91 6.23 -15.85
CA TYR A 140 -5.01 6.38 -16.78
C TYR A 140 -4.49 6.19 -18.20
N VAL A 141 -5.15 5.30 -18.94
CA VAL A 141 -4.75 4.88 -20.28
C VAL A 141 -5.97 4.83 -21.19
N THR A 142 -5.72 4.76 -22.50
CA THR A 142 -6.73 4.31 -23.46
C THR A 142 -6.47 2.84 -23.77
N ALA A 143 -7.46 1.97 -23.51
CA ALA A 143 -7.45 0.60 -23.98
C ALA A 143 -7.81 0.57 -25.47
N LEU A 144 -6.79 0.46 -26.32
CA LEU A 144 -6.91 0.68 -27.77
C LEU A 144 -7.81 -0.34 -28.46
N GLU A 145 -7.78 -1.59 -28.02
CA GLU A 145 -8.61 -2.67 -28.60
C GLU A 145 -10.10 -2.49 -28.28
N LEU A 146 -10.42 -1.91 -27.13
CA LEU A 146 -11.79 -1.61 -26.69
C LEU A 146 -12.23 -0.18 -27.05
N ASN A 147 -11.28 0.66 -27.50
CA ASN A 147 -11.48 2.07 -27.80
C ASN A 147 -12.16 2.85 -26.66
N GLN A 148 -11.72 2.65 -25.43
CA GLN A 148 -12.26 3.30 -24.24
C GLN A 148 -11.18 3.69 -23.23
N PRO A 149 -11.47 4.68 -22.36
CA PRO A 149 -10.73 4.89 -21.12
C PRO A 149 -10.55 3.61 -20.29
N HIS A 150 -9.42 3.52 -19.59
CA HIS A 150 -9.12 2.44 -18.68
C HIS A 150 -8.13 2.90 -17.60
N MET A 151 -8.11 2.23 -16.44
CA MET A 151 -7.13 2.46 -15.39
C MET A 151 -6.40 1.17 -15.03
N VAL A 152 -5.08 1.28 -14.88
CA VAL A 152 -4.21 0.18 -14.45
C VAL A 152 -3.29 0.63 -13.33
N LEU A 153 -2.75 -0.32 -12.57
CA LEU A 153 -1.69 -0.06 -11.60
C LEU A 153 -0.33 -0.38 -12.21
N ALA A 154 0.58 0.59 -12.20
CA ALA A 154 1.96 0.44 -12.64
C ALA A 154 2.90 0.32 -11.44
N TYR A 155 3.74 -0.71 -11.44
CA TYR A 155 4.82 -0.92 -10.48
C TYR A 155 6.18 -0.61 -11.13
N TYR A 156 6.97 0.26 -10.49
CA TYR A 156 8.30 0.68 -10.92
C TYR A 156 9.36 0.10 -9.99
N PRO A 157 10.10 -0.96 -10.39
CA PRO A 157 11.26 -1.44 -9.64
C PRO A 157 12.29 -0.33 -9.34
N SER A 158 12.43 0.62 -10.26
CA SER A 158 13.19 1.86 -10.06
C SER A 158 12.58 3.03 -10.87
N PRO A 159 12.89 4.30 -10.54
CA PRO A 159 12.29 5.46 -11.20
C PRO A 159 12.48 5.52 -12.73
N THR A 160 13.52 4.87 -13.26
CA THR A 160 13.85 4.86 -14.70
C THR A 160 13.54 3.51 -15.37
N SER A 161 13.01 2.54 -14.63
CA SER A 161 12.68 1.21 -15.16
C SER A 161 11.41 1.24 -16.02
N ILE A 162 11.30 0.26 -16.92
CA ILE A 162 10.02 -0.02 -17.58
C ILE A 162 9.11 -0.65 -16.52
N PRO A 163 7.93 -0.07 -16.22
CA PRO A 163 7.09 -0.58 -15.16
C PRO A 163 6.41 -1.89 -15.55
N LEU A 164 6.08 -2.68 -14.54
CA LEU A 164 5.15 -3.80 -14.64
C LEU A 164 3.72 -3.28 -14.51
N VAL A 165 2.81 -3.80 -15.34
CA VAL A 165 1.40 -3.39 -15.37
C VAL A 165 0.54 -4.48 -14.75
N LEU A 166 -0.21 -4.10 -13.71
CA LEU A 166 -1.24 -4.90 -13.06
C LEU A 166 -2.61 -4.40 -13.54
N ASP A 167 -3.36 -5.29 -14.19
CA ASP A 167 -4.57 -4.95 -14.94
C ASP A 167 -5.66 -6.01 -14.69
N ASN A 168 -6.92 -5.62 -14.84
CA ASN A 168 -8.11 -6.48 -14.75
C ASN A 168 -8.53 -7.05 -16.12
N ILE A 169 -8.26 -6.34 -17.23
CA ILE A 169 -8.52 -6.84 -18.59
C ILE A 169 -7.50 -7.93 -18.93
N ASN A 170 -6.22 -7.57 -18.98
CA ASN A 170 -5.14 -8.55 -19.12
C ASN A 170 -4.60 -8.93 -17.75
N ARG A 171 -5.01 -10.10 -17.26
CA ARG A 171 -4.65 -10.57 -15.91
C ARG A 171 -3.19 -10.98 -15.75
N ARG A 172 -2.40 -11.01 -16.84
CA ARG A 172 -0.95 -11.25 -16.76
C ARG A 172 -0.25 -9.94 -16.40
N ILE A 173 0.67 -10.03 -15.45
CA ILE A 173 1.57 -8.92 -15.14
C ILE A 173 2.63 -8.87 -16.24
N LEU A 174 2.64 -7.78 -17.00
CA LEU A 174 3.53 -7.60 -18.15
C LEU A 174 4.25 -6.26 -18.05
N PRO A 175 5.50 -6.17 -18.53
CA PRO A 175 6.16 -4.89 -18.73
C PRO A 175 5.34 -3.98 -19.67
N ALA A 176 5.31 -2.67 -19.39
CA ALA A 176 4.51 -1.73 -20.17
C ALA A 176 4.84 -1.72 -21.67
N ASN A 177 6.10 -1.94 -22.06
CA ASN A 177 6.49 -2.04 -23.48
C ASN A 177 5.97 -3.30 -24.20
N LYS A 178 5.38 -4.25 -23.46
CA LYS A 178 4.65 -5.41 -24.00
C LYS A 178 3.14 -5.20 -24.03
N ARG A 179 2.63 -4.12 -23.43
CA ARG A 179 1.21 -3.73 -23.43
C ARG A 179 0.92 -2.72 -24.52
N ARG A 180 1.08 -3.14 -25.78
CA ARG A 180 0.83 -2.28 -26.97
C ARG A 180 -0.65 -1.95 -27.17
N ASP A 181 -1.51 -2.63 -26.43
CA ASP A 181 -2.95 -2.40 -26.32
C ASP A 181 -3.32 -1.22 -25.42
N LEU A 182 -2.36 -0.66 -24.67
CA LEU A 182 -2.59 0.49 -23.78
C LEU A 182 -1.79 1.72 -24.25
N ALA A 183 -2.49 2.85 -24.42
CA ALA A 183 -1.85 4.15 -24.66
C ALA A 183 -1.89 5.00 -23.38
N PRO A 184 -0.75 5.40 -22.79
CA PRO A 184 -0.73 6.17 -21.55
C PRO A 184 -1.23 7.61 -21.76
N VAL A 185 -2.02 8.12 -20.82
CA VAL A 185 -2.51 9.51 -20.81
C VAL A 185 -1.86 10.29 -19.66
N TYR A 186 -2.07 9.84 -18.41
CA TYR A 186 -1.45 10.43 -17.22
C TYR A 186 -1.32 9.40 -16.10
N SER A 187 -0.52 9.70 -15.07
CA SER A 187 -0.41 8.85 -13.88
C SER A 187 -0.20 9.64 -12.60
N PHE A 188 -0.70 9.11 -11.50
CA PHE A 188 -0.64 9.71 -10.17
C PHE A 188 -0.50 8.63 -9.10
N ASN A 189 -0.21 9.05 -7.87
CA ASN A 189 -0.27 8.24 -6.66
C ASN A 189 -0.80 9.13 -5.52
N GLY A 190 -0.97 8.58 -4.33
CA GLY A 190 -1.45 9.36 -3.18
C GLY A 190 -0.56 10.56 -2.90
N GLU A 191 0.77 10.38 -2.82
CA GLU A 191 1.76 11.44 -2.60
C GLU A 191 1.61 12.58 -3.61
N GLY A 192 1.44 12.27 -4.91
CA GLY A 192 1.23 13.26 -5.95
C GLY A 192 -0.08 14.04 -5.78
N LEU A 193 -1.15 13.38 -5.33
CA LEU A 193 -2.42 14.02 -5.01
C LEU A 193 -2.30 14.92 -3.76
N TRP A 194 -1.61 14.46 -2.71
CA TRP A 194 -1.34 15.25 -1.49
C TRP A 194 -0.42 16.44 -1.76
N ALA A 195 0.60 16.29 -2.61
CA ALA A 195 1.48 17.38 -3.01
C ALA A 195 0.74 18.44 -3.83
N ALA A 196 -0.16 18.03 -4.74
CA ALA A 196 -1.02 18.95 -5.49
C ALA A 196 -1.98 19.75 -4.57
N LYS A 197 -2.36 19.17 -3.41
CA LYS A 197 -3.13 19.81 -2.34
C LYS A 197 -2.31 20.86 -1.60
N SER A 198 -1.10 20.51 -1.15
CA SER A 198 -0.25 21.40 -0.34
C SER A 198 0.28 22.59 -1.14
N MET A 199 0.44 22.47 -2.46
CA MET A 199 0.89 23.56 -3.34
C MET A 199 -0.20 24.57 -3.73
N GLY A 200 -1.42 24.48 -3.17
CA GLY A 200 -2.50 25.45 -3.42
C GLY A 200 -3.15 25.35 -4.82
N THR A 201 -2.60 24.53 -5.73
CA THR A 201 -3.19 24.12 -7.00
C THR A 201 -4.49 23.32 -6.82
N GLY A 202 -4.69 22.69 -5.66
CA GLY A 202 -5.94 22.05 -5.26
C GLY A 202 -7.15 23.00 -5.14
N ARG A 203 -6.93 24.33 -5.07
CA ARG A 203 -8.04 25.29 -4.96
C ARG A 203 -8.89 25.40 -6.24
N LYS A 204 -8.37 25.02 -7.41
CA LYS A 204 -9.12 24.91 -8.68
C LYS A 204 -9.70 23.50 -8.93
N LEU A 205 -9.24 22.47 -8.21
CA LEU A 205 -9.67 21.07 -8.35
C LEU A 205 -10.61 20.60 -7.24
N ARG A 206 -10.93 21.48 -6.28
CA ARG A 206 -11.90 21.25 -5.20
C ARG A 206 -13.34 21.02 -5.65
N GLY A 207 -13.66 21.20 -6.94
CA GLY A 207 -15.03 21.13 -7.45
C GLY A 207 -15.38 19.87 -8.25
N SER A 208 -14.41 19.14 -8.80
CA SER A 208 -14.65 17.99 -9.69
C SER A 208 -13.35 17.26 -10.07
N GLY A 209 -13.46 15.98 -10.43
CA GLY A 209 -12.37 15.16 -10.99
C GLY A 209 -11.66 14.22 -10.00
N PRO A 210 -10.56 13.57 -10.42
CA PRO A 210 -9.90 12.48 -9.69
C PRO A 210 -9.50 12.83 -8.25
N MET A 211 -9.11 14.08 -8.01
CA MET A 211 -8.70 14.52 -6.67
C MET A 211 -9.87 14.55 -5.68
N LYS A 212 -11.06 14.98 -6.11
CA LYS A 212 -12.25 14.98 -5.26
C LYS A 212 -12.69 13.54 -4.96
N MET A 213 -12.70 12.68 -5.98
CA MET A 213 -13.12 11.29 -5.83
C MET A 213 -12.17 10.51 -4.92
N TRP A 214 -10.87 10.77 -5.02
CA TRP A 214 -9.87 10.24 -4.10
C TRP A 214 -10.10 10.72 -2.66
N ASP A 215 -10.28 12.03 -2.43
CA ASP A 215 -10.54 12.57 -1.08
C ASP A 215 -11.83 11.97 -0.50
N ASP A 216 -12.92 11.94 -1.27
CA ASP A 216 -14.20 11.35 -0.83
C ASP A 216 -14.04 9.85 -0.49
N MET A 217 -13.29 9.10 -1.32
CA MET A 217 -13.00 7.69 -1.09
C MET A 217 -12.19 7.47 0.19
N ILE A 218 -11.14 8.28 0.42
CA ILE A 218 -10.34 8.22 1.64
C ILE A 218 -11.21 8.50 2.87
N ASP A 219 -12.10 9.48 2.81
CA ASP A 219 -13.00 9.82 3.92
C ASP A 219 -13.94 8.65 4.25
N ARG A 220 -14.53 8.00 3.24
CA ARG A 220 -15.34 6.79 3.43
C ARG A 220 -14.53 5.62 4.00
N LEU A 221 -13.31 5.41 3.50
CA LEU A 221 -12.43 4.36 4.02
C LEU A 221 -12.08 4.62 5.49
N ASN A 222 -11.79 5.87 5.86
CA ASN A 222 -11.47 6.26 7.22
C ASN A 222 -12.65 6.08 8.17
N SER A 223 -13.87 6.42 7.77
CA SER A 223 -15.07 6.15 8.56
C SER A 223 -15.19 4.65 8.87
N VAL A 224 -14.98 3.79 7.88
CA VAL A 224 -15.05 2.33 8.08
C VAL A 224 -13.84 1.78 8.86
N MET A 225 -12.65 2.38 8.76
CA MET A 225 -11.43 1.87 9.43
C MET A 225 -11.27 2.41 10.86
N LEU A 226 -11.54 3.69 11.08
CA LEU A 226 -11.31 4.39 12.35
C LEU A 226 -12.59 4.57 13.16
N GLY A 227 -13.76 4.45 12.54
CA GLY A 227 -15.03 4.89 13.11
C GLY A 227 -15.23 6.39 12.88
N ASP A 228 -16.46 6.86 13.04
CA ASP A 228 -16.75 8.29 12.96
C ASP A 228 -16.16 9.00 14.19
N THR A 229 -15.54 10.16 13.98
CA THR A 229 -14.92 10.99 15.04
C THR A 229 -15.91 11.47 16.12
N GLN A 230 -17.18 11.07 16.03
CA GLN A 230 -18.26 11.37 16.98
C GLN A 230 -18.45 10.27 18.06
N GLU A 231 -17.72 9.15 18.00
CA GLU A 231 -17.80 8.05 18.98
C GLU A 231 -16.56 7.94 19.92
N GLN A 232 -15.75 8.99 20.05
CA GLN A 232 -14.67 9.06 21.05
C GLN A 232 -14.92 10.16 22.09
#